data_AF-A0A940X669-F1
#
_entry.id   AF-A0A940X669-F1
#
_cell.length_a   1.000
_cell.length_b   1.000
_cell.length_c   1.000
_cell.angle_alpha   90.00
_cell.angle_beta   90.00
_cell.angle_gamma   90.00
#
_symmetry.space_group_name_H-M   'P 1'
#
loop_
_entity.id
_entity.type
_entity.pdbx_description
1 polymer ?
#
loop_
_entity_poly.entity_id
_entity_poly.type
_entity_poly.pdbx_seq_one_letter_code
_entity_poly.pdbx_strand_id
1 'polypeptide(L)' 'MEKIQAIKPGPKPNKPDGKPDERRRVNPPNQPKHPDLKPHIHKPKD' A
#
# COMPACT_ATOMS: atom_id res chain seq x y z
N MET A 1 -15.09 -30.18 0.26
CA MET A 1 -14.95 -28.84 -0.37
C MET A 1 -13.52 -28.39 -0.17
N GLU A 2 -12.71 -28.39 -1.22
CA GLU A 2 -11.33 -27.90 -1.12
C GLU A 2 -11.35 -26.37 -1.00
N LYS A 3 -10.79 -25.84 0.09
CA LYS A 3 -10.64 -24.39 0.27
C LYS A 3 -9.60 -23.90 -0.74
N ILE A 4 -10.05 -23.13 -1.72
CA ILE A 4 -9.17 -22.37 -2.61
C ILE A 4 -8.35 -21.43 -1.73
N GLN A 5 -7.07 -21.74 -1.52
CA GLN A 5 -6.17 -20.85 -0.79
C GLN A 5 -5.92 -19.63 -1.69
N ALA A 6 -6.48 -18.49 -1.31
CA ALA A 6 -6.21 -17.23 -2.00
C ALA A 6 -4.69 -16.98 -1.99
N ILE A 7 -4.08 -16.88 -3.17
CA ILE A 7 -2.65 -16.54 -3.30
C ILE A 7 -2.43 -15.26 -2.51
N LYS A 8 -1.57 -15.32 -1.48
CA LYS A 8 -1.28 -14.14 -0.67
C LYS A 8 -0.78 -13.03 -1.60
N PRO A 9 -1.33 -11.81 -1.51
CA PRO A 9 -0.90 -10.73 -2.38
C PRO A 9 0.60 -10.49 -2.15
N GLY A 10 1.38 -10.62 -3.21
CA GLY A 10 2.83 -10.40 -3.17
C GLY A 10 3.18 -8.94 -2.84
N PRO A 11 4.48 -8.64 -2.72
CA PRO A 11 4.98 -7.27 -2.60
C PRO A 11 4.40 -6.38 -3.69
N LYS A 12 4.13 -5.12 -3.34
CA LYS A 12 3.63 -4.14 -4.31
C LYS A 12 4.63 -4.01 -5.47
N PRO A 13 4.21 -4.15 -6.75
CA PRO A 13 5.10 -4.03 -7.89
C PRO A 13 5.76 -2.64 -7.99
N ASN A 14 6.99 -2.62 -8.49
CA ASN A 14 7.72 -1.40 -8.78
C ASN A 14 7.53 -0.98 -10.24
N LYS A 15 7.72 0.32 -10.50
CA LYS A 15 7.90 0.91 -11.84
C LYS A 15 9.23 0.43 -12.45
N PRO A 16 9.45 0.59 -13.76
CA PRO A 16 10.76 0.33 -14.38
C PRO A 16 11.92 1.08 -13.70
N ASP A 17 11.64 2.26 -13.14
CA ASP A 17 12.59 3.08 -12.39
C ASP A 17 12.88 2.56 -10.96
N GLY A 18 12.37 1.38 -10.58
CA GLY A 18 12.55 0.77 -9.27
C GLY A 18 11.72 1.37 -8.14
N LYS A 19 11.06 2.52 -8.34
CA LYS A 19 10.15 3.12 -7.36
C LYS A 19 8.83 2.34 -7.25
N PRO A 20 8.20 2.27 -6.06
CA PRO A 20 6.89 1.66 -5.90
C PRO A 20 5.85 2.28 -6.84
N ASP A 21 5.01 1.45 -7.49
CA ASP A 21 3.95 1.97 -8.36
C ASP A 21 2.79 2.56 -7.55
N GLU A 22 2.84 3.86 -7.27
CA GLU A 22 1.82 4.61 -6.50
C GLU A 22 0.37 4.40 -6.97
N ARG A 23 0.15 4.00 -8.24
CA ARG A 23 -1.19 3.68 -8.76
C ARG A 23 -1.84 2.44 -8.11
N ARG A 24 -1.06 1.55 -7.50
CA ARG A 24 -1.60 0.35 -6.82
C ARG A 24 -1.86 0.62 -5.34
N ARG A 25 -2.95 0.10 -4.78
CA ARG A 25 -3.18 0.16 -3.33
C ARG A 25 -2.12 -0.66 -2.58
N VAL A 26 -1.76 -0.19 -1.38
CA VAL A 26 -0.96 -0.96 -0.43
C VAL A 26 -1.89 -1.97 0.24
N ASN A 27 -1.63 -3.26 0.07
CA ASN A 27 -2.39 -4.32 0.74
C ASN A 27 -1.95 -4.46 2.21
N PRO A 28 -2.81 -4.95 3.13
CA PRO A 28 -2.49 -5.07 4.55
C PRO A 28 -1.16 -5.76 4.87
N PRO A 29 -0.73 -6.84 4.17
CA PRO A 29 0.57 -7.47 4.41
C PRO A 29 1.79 -6.58 4.07
N ASN A 30 1.63 -5.64 3.14
CA ASN A 30 2.70 -4.72 2.72
C ASN A 30 2.62 -3.36 3.45
N GLN A 31 1.52 -3.08 4.15
CA GLN A 31 1.32 -1.83 4.88
C GLN A 31 2.46 -1.47 5.85
N PRO A 32 3.08 -2.40 6.60
CA PRO A 32 4.21 -2.07 7.48
C PRO A 32 5.46 -1.53 6.76
N LYS A 33 5.60 -1.78 5.45
CA LYS A 33 6.72 -1.27 4.64
C LYS A 33 6.48 0.15 4.12
N HIS A 34 5.28 0.68 4.31
CA HIS A 34 4.86 1.99 3.84
C HIS A 34 4.36 2.80 5.04
N PRO A 35 5.23 3.63 5.68
CA PRO A 35 4.82 4.41 6.84
C PRO A 35 3.69 5.38 6.47
N ASP A 36 2.75 5.56 7.40
CA ASP A 36 1.66 6.51 7.21
C ASP A 36 2.21 7.94 7.09
N LEU A 37 1.60 8.71 6.18
CA LEU A 37 1.90 10.14 6.09
C LEU A 37 1.46 10.82 7.38
N LYS A 38 2.20 11.86 7.78
CA LYS A 38 1.79 12.70 8.91
C LYS A 38 0.36 13.20 8.65
N PRO A 39 -0.53 13.15 9.67
CA PRO A 39 -1.87 13.66 9.50
C PRO A 39 -1.80 15.12 9.07
N HIS A 40 -2.57 15.48 8.05
CA HIS A 40 -2.69 16.85 7.64
C HIS A 40 -3.46 17.61 8.73
N ILE A 41 -2.78 18.49 9.46
CA ILE A 41 -3.40 19.38 10.45
C ILE A 41 -3.97 20.58 9.68
N HIS A 42 -5.29 20.61 9.50
CA HIS A 42 -5.94 21.78 8.92
C HIS A 42 -5.97 22.92 9.93
N LYS A 43 -5.55 24.12 9.53
CA LYS A 43 -5.68 25.30 10.39
C LYS A 43 -7.12 25.81 10.30
N PRO A 44 -7.76 26.15 11.42
CA PRO A 44 -9.08 26.76 11.37
C PRO A 44 -8.99 28.11 10.63
N LYS A 45 -9.84 28.28 9.60
CA LYS A 45 -9.95 29.45 8.69
C LYS A 45 -8.94 29.56 7.53
N ASP A 46 -8.27 28.47 7.13
CA ASP A 46 -7.68 28.37 5.79
C ASP A 46 -8.76 28.17 4.70
#